data_AF-B5RPC8-F1
#
_entry.id   AF-B5RPC8-F1
#
_cell.length_a   1.000
_cell.length_b   1.000
_cell.length_c   1.000
_cell.angle_alpha   90.00
_cell.angle_beta   90.00
_cell.angle_gamma   90.00
#
_symmetry.space_group_name_H-M   'P 1'
#
loop_
_entity.id
_entity.type
_entity.pdbx_description
1 polymer ?
#
loop_
_entity_poly.entity_id
_entity_poly.type
_entity_poly.pdbx_seq_one_letter_code
_entity_poly.pdbx_strand_id
1 'polypeptide(L)'
;MNIEKKGEGKVRVVILMVMMIVMMMGCNSGGVSGEGKVNLEAKNSFLESLVKIGEGFQEIFAGFGSAIGDVLGFNVVKVGDNRSKVGEHFKKVGEGLTTTKNKLNELKVKISEVKNVDGSTIKVVEDAIKGASDVFEQLIASLTKLAGVTSASVPLGDANNGAVGADKVSVDTVIESVKEIVEVAIDSGIKIVSGSDGGATVVNGNGPNALAGNDNAGAGDKLADEVSKADSWAMIDKIKNAQTKNGAAAAGDAAGELATGTGAAGVTAKTNADLAAAVALKAMTKGGKFSVNNADSVKGAAANAVNKVLVILDVLIGKTVAINLDKIRETVKALKYSETSGIEAGQSGTVQSVVTK
;
A
#
# COMPACT_ATOMS: atom_id res chain seq x y z
N MET A 1 -21.39 -23.11 -0.11
CA MET A 1 -21.15 -23.28 -1.57
C MET A 1 -21.86 -22.17 -2.32
N ASN A 2 -21.20 -21.53 -3.29
CA ASN A 2 -21.68 -20.47 -4.21
C ASN A 2 -21.05 -19.06 -4.06
N ILE A 3 -19.74 -18.95 -3.89
CA ILE A 3 -19.01 -17.67 -4.08
C ILE A 3 -18.10 -17.70 -5.34
N GLU A 4 -17.75 -18.87 -5.86
CA GLU A 4 -16.77 -18.99 -6.97
C GLU A 4 -17.30 -18.60 -8.37
N LYS A 5 -18.60 -18.60 -8.63
CA LYS A 5 -19.11 -18.36 -10.00
C LYS A 5 -19.19 -16.89 -10.43
N LYS A 6 -19.00 -15.91 -9.53
CA LYS A 6 -19.21 -14.48 -9.85
C LYS A 6 -17.95 -13.80 -10.43
N GLY A 7 -16.76 -14.35 -10.19
CA GLY A 7 -15.49 -13.85 -10.75
C GLY A 7 -15.28 -14.29 -12.19
N GLU A 8 -15.58 -15.56 -12.50
CA GLU A 8 -15.44 -16.11 -13.85
C GLU A 8 -16.41 -15.48 -14.86
N GLY A 9 -17.60 -15.08 -14.41
CA GLY A 9 -18.58 -14.39 -15.26
C GLY A 9 -18.09 -13.04 -15.76
N LYS A 10 -17.38 -12.25 -14.94
CA LYS A 10 -16.83 -10.96 -15.37
C LYS A 10 -15.66 -11.13 -16.33
N VAL A 11 -14.79 -12.13 -16.11
CA VAL A 11 -13.68 -12.42 -17.02
C VAL A 11 -14.20 -13.01 -18.34
N ARG A 12 -15.20 -13.90 -18.31
CA ARG A 12 -15.87 -14.41 -19.52
C ARG A 12 -16.63 -13.33 -20.28
N VAL A 13 -17.29 -12.39 -19.60
CA VAL A 13 -17.95 -11.25 -20.26
C VAL A 13 -16.91 -10.31 -20.88
N VAL A 14 -15.75 -10.11 -20.25
CA VAL A 14 -14.66 -9.33 -20.84
C VAL A 14 -14.04 -10.05 -22.04
N ILE A 15 -13.79 -11.36 -21.97
CA ILE A 15 -13.32 -12.16 -23.12
C ILE A 15 -14.38 -12.20 -24.23
N LEU A 16 -15.66 -12.32 -23.90
CA LEU A 16 -16.77 -12.29 -24.88
C LEU A 16 -16.99 -10.90 -25.48
N MET A 17 -16.81 -9.81 -24.74
CA MET A 17 -16.87 -8.45 -25.30
C MET A 17 -15.65 -8.18 -26.19
N VAL A 18 -14.46 -8.64 -25.80
CA VAL A 18 -13.26 -8.54 -26.63
C VAL A 18 -13.40 -9.43 -27.88
N MET A 19 -13.97 -10.65 -27.77
CA MET A 19 -14.28 -11.50 -28.92
C MET A 19 -15.40 -10.95 -29.81
N MET A 20 -16.45 -10.32 -29.24
CA MET A 20 -17.52 -9.71 -30.05
C MET A 20 -17.05 -8.49 -30.83
N ILE A 21 -16.09 -7.73 -30.30
CA ILE A 21 -15.45 -6.63 -31.04
C ILE A 21 -14.57 -7.16 -32.18
N VAL A 22 -14.02 -8.37 -32.05
CA VAL A 22 -13.21 -9.02 -33.09
C VAL A 22 -14.07 -9.77 -34.13
N MET A 23 -15.26 -10.26 -33.77
CA MET A 23 -16.12 -11.07 -34.66
C MET A 23 -17.03 -10.28 -35.61
N MET A 24 -17.10 -8.94 -35.51
CA MET A 24 -17.85 -8.13 -36.49
C MET A 24 -17.07 -7.75 -37.75
N MET A 25 -15.82 -8.21 -37.90
CA MET A 25 -15.10 -8.14 -39.18
C MET A 25 -15.28 -9.45 -39.94
N GLY A 26 -16.51 -9.66 -40.40
CA GLY A 26 -16.83 -10.73 -41.32
C GLY A 26 -15.98 -10.62 -42.59
N CYS A 27 -15.33 -11.73 -42.95
CA CYS A 27 -14.81 -11.95 -44.28
C CYS A 27 -15.92 -11.68 -45.31
N ASN A 28 -15.79 -10.63 -46.12
CA ASN A 28 -16.38 -10.60 -47.44
C ASN A 28 -15.24 -10.43 -48.45
N SER A 29 -14.89 -11.56 -49.06
CA SER A 29 -14.03 -11.64 -50.23
C SER A 29 -14.84 -11.20 -51.45
N GLY A 30 -14.45 -10.09 -52.07
CA GLY A 30 -15.07 -9.61 -53.29
C GLY A 30 -14.59 -8.21 -53.61
N GLY A 31 -13.65 -8.11 -54.55
CA GLY A 31 -12.96 -6.87 -54.88
C GLY A 31 -13.89 -5.76 -55.37
N VAL A 32 -13.57 -4.53 -54.95
CA VAL A 32 -13.82 -3.30 -55.70
C VAL A 32 -12.60 -2.41 -55.52
N SER A 33 -12.01 -2.05 -56.64
CA SER A 33 -10.97 -1.05 -56.82
C SER A 33 -11.52 0.35 -56.56
N GLY A 34 -10.87 1.09 -55.67
CA GLY A 34 -11.09 2.53 -55.49
C GLY A 34 -12.07 2.86 -54.37
N GLU A 35 -11.53 3.03 -53.16
CA GLU A 35 -12.02 3.82 -52.00
C GLU A 35 -11.48 3.16 -50.71
N GLY A 36 -10.61 3.89 -49.99
CA GLY A 36 -10.19 3.56 -48.62
C GLY A 36 -9.56 2.18 -48.41
N LYS A 37 -8.30 1.97 -48.86
CA LYS A 37 -7.50 0.83 -48.36
C LYS A 37 -7.30 1.02 -46.85
N VAL A 38 -8.15 0.38 -46.06
CA VAL A 38 -7.90 0.17 -44.64
C VAL A 38 -6.50 -0.43 -44.53
N ASN A 39 -5.58 0.28 -43.87
CA ASN A 39 -4.23 -0.21 -43.67
C ASN A 39 -4.27 -1.34 -42.63
N LEU A 40 -4.56 -2.55 -43.11
CA LEU A 40 -4.69 -3.76 -42.29
C LEU A 40 -3.43 -4.04 -41.48
N GLU A 41 -2.24 -3.79 -42.06
CA GLU A 41 -0.96 -3.95 -41.37
C GLU A 41 -0.84 -3.00 -40.18
N ALA A 42 -1.20 -1.72 -40.37
CA ALA A 42 -1.21 -0.72 -39.30
C ALA A 42 -2.22 -1.05 -38.19
N LYS A 43 -3.40 -1.57 -38.55
CA LYS A 43 -4.41 -2.02 -37.58
C LYS A 43 -3.96 -3.26 -36.82
N ASN A 44 -3.39 -4.25 -37.50
CA ASN A 44 -2.86 -5.45 -36.85
C ASN A 44 -1.72 -5.11 -35.89
N SER A 45 -0.79 -4.25 -36.30
CA SER A 45 0.30 -3.78 -35.43
C SER A 45 -0.23 -3.06 -34.18
N PHE A 46 -1.28 -2.24 -34.30
CA PHE A 46 -1.91 -1.61 -33.14
C PHE A 46 -2.56 -2.63 -32.20
N LEU A 47 -3.28 -3.62 -32.74
CA LEU A 47 -3.89 -4.69 -31.93
C LEU A 47 -2.83 -5.54 -31.21
N GLU A 48 -1.72 -5.86 -31.87
CA GLU A 48 -0.58 -6.54 -31.26
C GLU A 48 0.01 -5.74 -30.10
N SER A 49 0.13 -4.42 -30.23
CA SER A 49 0.56 -3.55 -29.12
C SER A 49 -0.41 -3.61 -27.94
N LEU A 50 -1.73 -3.62 -28.17
CA LEU A 50 -2.72 -3.77 -27.10
C LEU A 50 -2.62 -5.12 -26.39
N VAL A 51 -2.32 -6.21 -27.12
CA VAL A 51 -2.06 -7.53 -26.53
C VAL A 51 -0.85 -7.49 -25.61
N LYS A 52 0.28 -6.94 -26.05
CA LYS A 52 1.50 -6.80 -25.24
C LYS A 52 1.30 -5.93 -23.99
N ILE A 53 0.51 -4.87 -24.11
CA ILE A 53 0.10 -4.03 -22.97
C ILE A 53 -0.74 -4.86 -22.00
N GLY A 54 -1.71 -5.63 -22.49
CA GLY A 54 -2.53 -6.55 -21.70
C GLY A 54 -1.70 -7.57 -20.92
N GLU A 55 -0.72 -8.20 -21.57
CA GLU A 55 0.26 -9.10 -20.95
C GLU A 55 1.07 -8.36 -19.86
N GLY A 56 1.53 -7.14 -20.14
CA GLY A 56 2.23 -6.31 -19.15
C GLY A 56 1.40 -6.04 -17.88
N PHE A 57 0.10 -5.75 -18.02
CA PHE A 57 -0.79 -5.64 -16.85
C PHE A 57 -0.91 -6.96 -16.09
N GLN A 58 -1.05 -8.10 -16.79
CA GLN A 58 -1.11 -9.41 -16.14
C GLN A 58 0.17 -9.68 -15.34
N GLU A 59 1.34 -9.35 -15.89
CA GLU A 59 2.63 -9.47 -15.20
C GLU A 59 2.72 -8.56 -13.97
N ILE A 60 2.19 -7.34 -14.03
CA ILE A 60 2.11 -6.43 -12.88
C ILE A 60 1.24 -7.01 -11.78
N PHE A 61 0.02 -7.46 -12.12
CA PHE A 61 -0.91 -8.05 -11.14
C PHE A 61 -0.37 -9.36 -10.55
N ALA A 62 0.20 -10.24 -11.37
CA ALA A 62 0.82 -11.47 -10.90
C ALA A 62 2.06 -11.17 -10.04
N GLY A 63 2.87 -10.19 -10.42
CA GLY A 63 4.06 -9.77 -9.68
C GLY A 63 3.71 -9.23 -8.30
N PHE A 64 2.78 -8.28 -8.23
CA PHE A 64 2.31 -7.71 -6.96
C PHE A 64 1.62 -8.78 -6.11
N GLY A 65 0.67 -9.52 -6.68
CA GLY A 65 -0.07 -10.58 -6.00
C GLY A 65 0.83 -11.68 -5.45
N SER A 66 1.86 -12.10 -6.19
CA SER A 66 2.83 -13.08 -5.70
C SER A 66 3.77 -12.51 -4.64
N ALA A 67 4.18 -11.24 -4.75
CA ALA A 67 5.09 -10.63 -3.80
C ALA A 67 4.45 -10.37 -2.43
N ILE A 68 3.14 -10.11 -2.42
CA ILE A 68 2.42 -9.71 -1.20
C ILE A 68 1.35 -10.73 -0.76
N GLY A 69 1.05 -11.75 -1.56
CA GLY A 69 -0.08 -12.67 -1.33
C GLY A 69 0.01 -13.44 -0.01
N ASP A 70 1.23 -13.79 0.39
CA ASP A 70 1.52 -14.42 1.69
C ASP A 70 1.82 -13.41 2.81
N VAL A 71 1.99 -12.13 2.44
CA VAL A 71 2.47 -11.06 3.32
C VAL A 71 1.28 -10.29 3.91
N LEU A 72 0.29 -9.95 3.08
CA LEU A 72 -0.92 -9.26 3.52
C LEU A 72 -1.88 -10.26 4.17
N GLY A 73 -1.81 -10.35 5.50
CA GLY A 73 -2.62 -11.29 6.27
C GLY A 73 -2.97 -10.76 7.66
N PHE A 74 -4.00 -11.34 8.28
CA PHE A 74 -4.50 -10.88 9.59
C PHE A 74 -3.61 -11.26 10.79
N ASN A 75 -2.53 -12.01 10.57
CA ASN A 75 -1.63 -12.54 11.60
C ASN A 75 -0.16 -12.49 11.12
N VAL A 76 0.33 -11.30 10.82
CA VAL A 76 1.71 -11.08 10.38
C VAL A 76 2.72 -11.58 11.42
N VAL A 77 2.44 -11.31 12.70
CA VAL A 77 3.26 -11.76 13.83
C VAL A 77 2.50 -12.72 14.74
N LYS A 78 3.22 -13.63 15.37
CA LYS A 78 2.72 -14.62 16.32
C LYS A 78 3.16 -14.29 17.75
N VAL A 79 2.50 -14.90 18.72
CA VAL A 79 2.93 -14.84 20.12
C VAL A 79 4.33 -15.41 20.23
N GLY A 80 5.25 -14.64 20.81
CA GLY A 80 6.67 -15.03 20.95
C GLY A 80 7.57 -14.62 19.78
N ASP A 81 7.02 -14.07 18.70
CA ASP A 81 7.84 -13.53 17.63
C ASP A 81 8.67 -12.32 18.10
N ASN A 82 9.78 -12.09 17.40
CA ASN A 82 10.65 -10.95 17.60
C ASN A 82 10.18 -9.73 16.80
N ARG A 83 10.60 -8.54 17.23
CA ARG A 83 10.41 -7.28 16.48
C ARG A 83 10.83 -7.42 15.02
N SER A 84 11.94 -8.11 14.76
CA SER A 84 12.44 -8.37 13.41
C SER A 84 11.41 -8.93 12.45
N LYS A 85 10.38 -9.66 12.90
CA LYS A 85 9.27 -10.11 12.04
C LYS A 85 8.42 -8.97 11.50
N VAL A 86 8.25 -7.90 12.27
CA VAL A 86 7.62 -6.65 11.82
C VAL A 86 8.49 -5.97 10.76
N GLY A 87 9.81 -5.90 10.98
CA GLY A 87 10.74 -5.33 10.00
C GLY A 87 10.80 -6.15 8.70
N GLU A 88 10.80 -7.47 8.80
CA GLU A 88 10.72 -8.39 7.65
C GLU A 88 9.44 -8.18 6.85
N HIS A 89 8.30 -7.98 7.53
CA HIS A 89 7.03 -7.67 6.87
C HIS A 89 7.11 -6.40 6.04
N PHE A 90 7.52 -5.28 6.65
CA PHE A 90 7.65 -4.01 5.93
C PHE A 90 8.62 -4.09 4.75
N LYS A 91 9.73 -4.82 4.91
CA LYS A 91 10.69 -5.06 3.82
C LYS A 91 10.04 -5.80 2.65
N LYS A 92 9.30 -6.88 2.91
CA LYS A 92 8.62 -7.66 1.86
C LYS A 92 7.55 -6.84 1.13
N VAL A 93 6.75 -6.06 1.85
CA VAL A 93 5.77 -5.15 1.22
C VAL A 93 6.50 -4.13 0.33
N GLY A 94 7.61 -3.55 0.80
CA GLY A 94 8.43 -2.62 0.02
C GLY A 94 9.06 -3.25 -1.23
N GLU A 95 9.54 -4.49 -1.14
CA GLU A 95 10.06 -5.27 -2.29
C GLU A 95 8.96 -5.55 -3.33
N GLY A 96 7.74 -5.87 -2.87
CA GLY A 96 6.58 -6.04 -3.75
C GLY A 96 6.20 -4.76 -4.50
N LEU A 97 6.20 -3.61 -3.81
CA LEU A 97 5.99 -2.30 -4.44
C LEU A 97 7.10 -1.96 -5.44
N THR A 98 8.36 -2.24 -5.08
CA THR A 98 9.51 -2.02 -5.97
C THR A 98 9.38 -2.83 -7.26
N THR A 99 9.03 -4.10 -7.14
CA THR A 99 8.79 -5.00 -8.29
C THR A 99 7.67 -4.44 -9.16
N THR A 100 6.57 -3.98 -8.56
CA THR A 100 5.42 -3.41 -9.27
C THR A 100 5.81 -2.13 -10.02
N LYS A 101 6.55 -1.23 -9.37
CA LYS A 101 7.07 0.01 -9.97
C LYS A 101 7.97 -0.27 -11.17
N ASN A 102 8.86 -1.25 -11.07
CA ASN A 102 9.74 -1.62 -12.18
C ASN A 102 8.96 -2.15 -13.38
N LYS A 103 7.97 -3.03 -13.16
CA LYS A 103 7.10 -3.52 -14.24
C LYS A 103 6.22 -2.43 -14.85
N LEU A 104 5.81 -1.43 -14.06
CA LEU A 104 5.15 -0.24 -14.59
C LEU A 104 6.06 0.56 -15.53
N ASN A 105 7.34 0.68 -15.22
CA ASN A 105 8.30 1.32 -16.11
C ASN A 105 8.51 0.53 -17.41
N GLU A 106 8.53 -0.80 -17.35
CA GLU A 106 8.55 -1.66 -18.55
C GLU A 106 7.27 -1.48 -19.39
N LEU A 107 6.10 -1.44 -18.73
CA LEU A 107 4.83 -1.18 -19.40
C LEU A 107 4.82 0.19 -20.09
N LYS A 108 5.40 1.21 -19.45
CA LYS A 108 5.56 2.55 -20.02
C LYS A 108 6.29 2.49 -21.36
N VAL A 109 7.41 1.76 -21.43
CA VAL A 109 8.18 1.58 -22.68
C VAL A 109 7.31 0.92 -23.76
N LYS A 110 6.59 -0.15 -23.43
CA LYS A 110 5.67 -0.83 -24.36
C LYS A 110 4.59 0.13 -24.91
N ILE A 111 4.14 1.09 -24.11
CA ILE A 111 3.13 2.09 -24.49
C ILE A 111 3.72 3.16 -25.42
N SER A 112 4.95 3.60 -25.18
CA SER A 112 5.65 4.54 -26.06
C SER A 112 5.88 3.98 -27.48
N GLU A 113 5.96 2.65 -27.61
CA GLU A 113 6.17 1.95 -28.89
C GLU A 113 4.88 1.75 -29.71
N VAL A 114 3.71 2.10 -29.15
CA VAL A 114 2.43 1.93 -29.84
C VAL A 114 2.37 2.82 -31.07
N LYS A 115 2.09 2.23 -32.24
CA LYS A 115 1.96 2.94 -33.51
C LYS A 115 0.50 3.26 -33.81
N ASN A 116 0.28 4.26 -34.66
CA ASN A 116 -1.05 4.64 -35.15
C ASN A 116 -2.00 5.04 -34.02
N VAL A 117 -1.48 5.78 -33.04
CA VAL A 117 -2.23 6.39 -31.95
C VAL A 117 -1.78 7.85 -31.85
N ASP A 118 -2.70 8.73 -31.46
CA ASP A 118 -2.34 10.11 -31.15
C ASP A 118 -1.30 10.16 -30.02
N GLY A 119 -0.15 10.77 -30.28
CA GLY A 119 0.92 10.95 -29.31
C GLY A 119 0.47 11.69 -28.04
N SER A 120 -0.57 12.53 -28.13
CA SER A 120 -1.17 13.16 -26.94
C SER A 120 -1.79 12.12 -25.98
N THR A 121 -2.40 11.05 -26.52
CA THR A 121 -3.02 9.99 -25.72
C THR A 121 -1.95 9.09 -25.11
N ILE A 122 -0.87 8.78 -25.84
CA ILE A 122 0.28 8.05 -25.30
C ILE A 122 0.85 8.79 -24.09
N LYS A 123 1.05 10.11 -24.21
CA LYS A 123 1.58 10.94 -23.13
C LYS A 123 0.69 10.93 -21.88
N VAL A 124 -0.64 10.99 -22.04
CA VAL A 124 -1.58 10.89 -20.91
C VAL A 124 -1.41 9.57 -20.14
N VAL A 125 -1.17 8.46 -20.84
CA VAL A 125 -0.94 7.16 -20.20
C VAL A 125 0.42 7.12 -19.51
N GLU A 126 1.47 7.64 -20.17
CA GLU A 126 2.81 7.75 -19.58
C GLU A 126 2.82 8.60 -18.29
N ASP A 127 2.08 9.70 -18.28
CA ASP A 127 1.93 10.57 -17.12
C ASP A 127 1.15 9.87 -16.00
N ALA A 128 0.12 9.08 -16.32
CA ALA A 128 -0.59 8.27 -15.34
C ALA A 128 0.32 7.19 -14.71
N ILE A 129 1.16 6.54 -15.52
CA ILE A 129 2.14 5.57 -15.01
C ILE A 129 3.16 6.26 -14.11
N LYS A 130 3.67 7.43 -14.52
CA LYS A 130 4.60 8.20 -13.69
C LYS A 130 3.98 8.58 -12.35
N GLY A 131 2.75 9.08 -12.34
CA GLY A 131 2.04 9.42 -11.11
C GLY A 131 1.90 8.24 -10.15
N ALA A 132 1.56 7.06 -10.66
CA ALA A 132 1.52 5.85 -9.83
C ALA A 132 2.90 5.43 -9.30
N SER A 133 3.93 5.51 -10.15
CA SER A 133 5.32 5.21 -9.75
C SER A 133 5.83 6.13 -8.65
N ASP A 134 5.46 7.42 -8.69
CA ASP A 134 5.81 8.42 -7.67
C ASP A 134 5.11 8.09 -6.33
N VAL A 135 3.83 7.71 -6.38
CA VAL A 135 3.08 7.24 -5.20
C VAL A 135 3.74 5.99 -4.59
N PHE A 136 4.14 5.02 -5.41
CA PHE A 136 4.78 3.80 -4.91
C PHE A 136 6.14 4.08 -4.30
N GLU A 137 6.88 5.05 -4.85
CA GLU A 137 8.16 5.49 -4.28
C GLU A 137 8.01 6.08 -2.88
N GLN A 138 6.98 6.91 -2.66
CA GLN A 138 6.67 7.44 -1.33
C GLN A 138 6.36 6.32 -0.33
N LEU A 139 5.52 5.34 -0.71
CA LEU A 139 5.21 4.19 0.14
C LEU A 139 6.45 3.34 0.43
N ILE A 140 7.30 3.09 -0.56
CA ILE A 140 8.56 2.34 -0.38
C ILE A 140 9.49 3.07 0.61
N ALA A 141 9.59 4.40 0.53
CA ALA A 141 10.40 5.19 1.44
C ALA A 141 9.91 5.06 2.90
N SER A 142 8.60 5.20 3.15
CA SER A 142 8.02 5.04 4.49
C SER A 142 8.20 3.61 5.01
N LEU A 143 8.01 2.59 4.17
CA LEU A 143 8.24 1.17 4.55
C LEU A 143 9.70 0.88 4.88
N THR A 144 10.64 1.51 4.17
CA THR A 144 12.08 1.37 4.44
C THR A 144 12.44 1.95 5.80
N LYS A 145 11.91 3.14 6.14
CA LYS A 145 12.08 3.74 7.47
C LYS A 145 11.51 2.82 8.57
N LEU A 146 10.29 2.32 8.37
CA LEU A 146 9.63 1.40 9.31
C LEU A 146 10.44 0.11 9.53
N ALA A 147 10.92 -0.51 8.45
CA ALA A 147 11.75 -1.72 8.54
C ALA A 147 13.05 -1.47 9.33
N GLY A 148 13.65 -0.29 9.16
CA GLY A 148 14.87 0.11 9.86
C GLY A 148 14.72 0.14 11.39
N VAL A 149 13.60 0.66 11.89
CA VAL A 149 13.35 0.85 13.33
C VAL A 149 12.65 -0.33 14.03
N THR A 150 12.30 -1.38 13.27
CA THR A 150 11.58 -2.57 13.76
C THR A 150 12.39 -3.87 13.57
N SER A 151 13.71 -3.79 13.41
CA SER A 151 14.56 -4.93 13.01
C SER A 151 15.18 -5.75 14.15
N ALA A 152 14.90 -5.42 15.41
CA ALA A 152 15.58 -6.03 16.56
C ALA A 152 15.21 -7.51 16.79
N SER A 153 16.20 -8.35 17.10
CA SER A 153 15.99 -9.75 17.54
C SER A 153 15.60 -9.85 19.02
N VAL A 154 14.54 -9.14 19.39
CA VAL A 154 14.00 -9.08 20.75
C VAL A 154 12.49 -9.39 20.68
N PRO A 155 11.93 -10.16 21.62
CA PRO A 155 10.50 -10.47 21.62
C PRO A 155 9.61 -9.22 21.57
N LEU A 156 8.47 -9.31 20.89
CA LEU A 156 7.48 -8.22 20.88
C LEU A 156 7.00 -7.87 22.30
N GLY A 157 6.78 -8.90 23.13
CA GLY A 157 6.39 -8.77 24.55
C GLY A 157 7.58 -8.73 25.52
N ASP A 158 8.72 -8.17 25.12
CA ASP A 158 9.88 -8.01 26.01
C ASP A 158 9.51 -7.19 27.25
N ALA A 159 9.90 -7.70 28.42
CA ALA A 159 9.43 -7.18 29.70
C ALA A 159 10.58 -7.05 30.71
N ASN A 160 10.32 -6.26 31.74
CA ASN A 160 11.20 -6.07 32.89
C ASN A 160 10.34 -5.79 34.14
N ASN A 161 10.94 -5.91 35.32
CA ASN A 161 10.32 -5.56 36.62
C ASN A 161 10.14 -4.03 36.83
N GLY A 162 10.25 -3.24 35.76
CA GLY A 162 10.05 -1.81 35.78
C GLY A 162 9.87 -1.26 34.36
N ALA A 163 9.09 -0.20 34.24
CA ALA A 163 8.74 0.38 32.96
C ALA A 163 9.95 1.04 32.29
N VAL A 164 10.26 0.56 31.08
CA VAL A 164 11.26 1.16 30.19
C VAL A 164 10.54 1.70 28.96
N GLY A 165 10.60 3.01 28.78
CA GLY A 165 10.06 3.67 27.59
C GLY A 165 10.72 3.16 26.31
N ALA A 166 9.96 3.16 25.22
CA ALA A 166 10.55 2.94 23.91
C ALA A 166 11.48 4.09 23.50
N ASP A 167 12.44 3.77 22.63
CA ASP A 167 13.34 4.72 22.03
C ASP A 167 12.53 5.78 21.26
N LYS A 168 12.62 7.03 21.70
CA LYS A 168 11.81 8.13 21.17
C LYS A 168 11.99 8.31 19.66
N VAL A 169 13.22 8.25 19.16
CA VAL A 169 13.53 8.43 17.73
C VAL A 169 12.88 7.34 16.89
N SER A 170 12.94 6.09 17.37
CA SER A 170 12.28 4.96 16.71
C SER A 170 10.76 5.11 16.69
N VAL A 171 10.16 5.58 17.79
CA VAL A 171 8.71 5.83 17.87
C VAL A 171 8.29 6.98 16.96
N ASP A 172 9.02 8.10 16.97
CA ASP A 172 8.76 9.23 16.07
C ASP A 172 8.84 8.81 14.59
N THR A 173 9.86 8.01 14.23
CA THR A 173 10.01 7.47 12.87
C THR A 173 8.80 6.64 12.44
N VAL A 174 8.26 5.82 13.34
CA VAL A 174 7.02 5.07 13.07
C VAL A 174 5.84 6.01 12.88
N ILE A 175 5.64 6.96 13.79
CA ILE A 175 4.52 7.91 13.74
C ILE A 175 4.51 8.67 12.41
N GLU A 176 5.67 9.22 12.02
CA GLU A 176 5.85 9.95 10.77
C GLU A 176 5.58 9.04 9.55
N SER A 177 6.14 7.84 9.52
CA SER A 177 5.96 6.93 8.39
C SER A 177 4.51 6.43 8.26
N VAL A 178 3.83 6.18 9.38
CA VAL A 178 2.40 5.83 9.38
C VAL A 178 1.56 7.00 8.88
N LYS A 179 1.89 8.22 9.30
CA LYS A 179 1.23 9.43 8.81
C LYS A 179 1.41 9.60 7.30
N GLU A 180 2.64 9.47 6.79
CA GLU A 180 2.95 9.53 5.35
C GLU A 180 2.11 8.49 4.57
N ILE A 181 2.04 7.23 5.02
CA ILE A 181 1.24 6.18 4.36
C ILE A 181 -0.25 6.54 4.32
N VAL A 182 -0.79 7.09 5.41
CA VAL A 182 -2.20 7.50 5.48
C VAL A 182 -2.48 8.68 4.55
N GLU A 183 -1.62 9.69 4.53
CA GLU A 183 -1.75 10.86 3.66
C GLU A 183 -1.70 10.46 2.18
N VAL A 184 -0.72 9.63 1.79
CA VAL A 184 -0.61 9.11 0.42
C VAL A 184 -1.84 8.32 -0.01
N ALA A 185 -2.44 7.55 0.92
CA ALA A 185 -3.69 6.85 0.65
C ALA A 185 -4.86 7.82 0.43
N ILE A 186 -5.00 8.84 1.28
CA ILE A 186 -6.02 9.89 1.15
C ILE A 186 -5.88 10.62 -0.19
N ASP A 187 -4.67 11.05 -0.53
CA ASP A 187 -4.36 11.78 -1.77
C ASP A 187 -4.61 10.91 -3.02
N SER A 188 -4.46 9.59 -2.87
CA SER A 188 -4.82 8.63 -3.93
C SER A 188 -6.34 8.47 -4.11
N GLY A 189 -7.15 8.95 -3.17
CA GLY A 189 -8.62 8.89 -3.17
C GLY A 189 -9.22 7.88 -2.19
N ILE A 190 -8.44 7.35 -1.25
CA ILE A 190 -8.93 6.40 -0.24
C ILE A 190 -9.67 7.14 0.87
N LYS A 191 -10.92 6.74 1.10
CA LYS A 191 -11.69 7.17 2.25
C LYS A 191 -11.26 6.40 3.49
N ILE A 192 -10.77 7.10 4.50
CA ILE A 192 -10.45 6.55 5.82
C ILE A 192 -11.73 6.48 6.64
N VAL A 193 -11.97 5.32 7.25
CA VAL A 193 -13.07 5.13 8.19
C VAL A 193 -12.59 5.56 9.57
N SER A 194 -13.37 6.38 10.28
CA SER A 194 -13.12 6.65 11.70
C SER A 194 -13.51 5.43 12.52
N GLY A 195 -12.56 4.85 13.25
CA GLY A 195 -12.82 3.80 14.22
C GLY A 195 -13.44 4.33 15.51
N SER A 196 -13.96 3.42 16.35
CA SER A 196 -14.34 3.77 17.73
C SER A 196 -13.10 3.74 18.62
N ASP A 197 -12.79 4.84 19.31
CA ASP A 197 -11.64 4.90 20.21
C ASP A 197 -11.87 4.15 21.54
N GLY A 198 -13.10 3.69 21.80
CA GLY A 198 -13.50 3.06 23.06
C GLY A 198 -13.98 4.06 24.12
N GLY A 199 -13.91 5.36 23.84
CA GLY A 199 -14.59 6.47 24.52
C GLY A 199 -14.21 6.79 25.97
N ALA A 200 -13.83 5.79 26.77
CA ALA A 200 -13.54 5.95 28.19
C ALA A 200 -12.04 5.84 28.48
N THR A 201 -11.58 6.60 29.47
CA THR A 201 -10.23 6.48 30.01
C THR A 201 -10.01 5.09 30.59
N VAL A 202 -8.92 4.45 30.16
CA VAL A 202 -8.48 3.18 30.72
C VAL A 202 -7.70 3.46 31.99
N VAL A 203 -8.31 3.12 33.14
CA VAL A 203 -7.72 3.34 34.45
C VAL A 203 -6.48 2.47 34.68
N ASN A 204 -5.60 2.95 35.56
CA ASN A 204 -4.28 2.39 35.82
C ASN A 204 -4.28 0.88 36.10
N GLY A 205 -5.28 0.41 36.86
CA GLY A 205 -5.43 -1.00 37.25
C GLY A 205 -5.86 -1.96 36.13
N ASN A 206 -6.18 -1.46 34.93
CA ASN A 206 -6.73 -2.23 33.80
C ASN A 206 -5.73 -2.36 32.64
N GLY A 207 -4.43 -2.42 32.91
CA GLY A 207 -3.42 -2.67 31.87
C GLY A 207 -2.39 -1.56 31.64
N PRO A 208 -2.68 -0.24 31.76
CA PRO A 208 -1.66 0.80 31.61
C PRO A 208 -0.44 0.61 32.52
N ASN A 209 -0.60 -0.01 33.70
CA ASN A 209 0.52 -0.42 34.54
C ASN A 209 1.50 -1.38 33.84
N ALA A 210 1.00 -2.40 33.14
CA ALA A 210 1.85 -3.34 32.39
C ALA A 210 2.58 -2.66 31.23
N LEU A 211 2.07 -1.52 30.74
CA LEU A 211 2.72 -0.78 29.67
C LEU A 211 3.82 0.16 30.19
N ALA A 212 3.51 1.02 31.16
CA ALA A 212 4.39 2.12 31.57
C ALA A 212 4.34 2.46 33.07
N GLY A 213 3.60 1.69 33.87
CA GLY A 213 3.52 1.87 35.33
C GLY A 213 4.47 0.97 36.10
N ASN A 214 4.19 0.81 37.40
CA ASN A 214 4.93 -0.09 38.27
C ASN A 214 4.28 -1.48 38.26
N ASP A 215 5.12 -2.52 38.34
CA ASP A 215 4.72 -3.92 38.29
C ASP A 215 3.61 -4.21 39.32
N ASN A 216 2.52 -4.81 38.82
CA ASN A 216 1.36 -5.18 39.62
C ASN A 216 0.85 -6.54 39.15
N ALA A 217 0.45 -7.40 40.10
CA ALA A 217 0.02 -8.76 39.79
C ALA A 217 -1.19 -8.76 38.83
N GLY A 218 -1.11 -9.54 37.76
CA GLY A 218 -2.18 -9.68 36.76
C GLY A 218 -2.35 -8.50 35.79
N ALA A 219 -1.41 -7.54 35.76
CA ALA A 219 -1.51 -6.39 34.87
C ALA A 219 -1.43 -6.77 33.37
N GLY A 220 -0.69 -7.84 33.03
CA GLY A 220 -0.55 -8.32 31.64
C GLY A 220 -1.85 -8.85 31.05
N ASP A 221 -2.60 -9.68 31.79
CA ASP A 221 -3.88 -10.23 31.33
C ASP A 221 -4.91 -9.11 31.09
N LYS A 222 -4.98 -8.14 32.01
CA LYS A 222 -5.84 -6.97 31.85
C LYS A 222 -5.44 -6.10 30.66
N LEU A 223 -4.13 -5.98 30.38
CA LEU A 223 -3.66 -5.30 29.18
C LEU A 223 -4.16 -6.00 27.92
N ALA A 224 -4.12 -7.34 27.87
CA ALA A 224 -4.63 -8.11 26.75
C ALA A 224 -6.14 -7.88 26.53
N ASP A 225 -6.91 -7.85 27.61
CA ASP A 225 -8.36 -7.56 27.57
C ASP A 225 -8.63 -6.17 26.99
N GLU A 226 -7.95 -5.12 27.46
CA GLU A 226 -8.17 -3.76 26.95
C GLU A 226 -7.68 -3.57 25.51
N VAL A 227 -6.57 -4.22 25.12
CA VAL A 227 -6.09 -4.23 23.73
C VAL A 227 -7.09 -4.91 22.81
N SER A 228 -7.76 -5.97 23.26
CA SER A 228 -8.75 -6.69 22.46
C SER A 228 -9.94 -5.80 22.05
N LYS A 229 -10.34 -4.87 22.92
CA LYS A 229 -11.47 -3.94 22.71
C LYS A 229 -11.17 -2.82 21.73
N ALA A 230 -9.90 -2.49 21.50
CA ALA A 230 -9.52 -1.38 20.64
C ALA A 230 -9.86 -1.64 19.16
N ASP A 231 -10.44 -0.64 18.49
CA ASP A 231 -10.64 -0.69 17.04
C ASP A 231 -9.34 -0.39 16.29
N SER A 232 -9.03 -1.19 15.27
CA SER A 232 -7.77 -1.08 14.53
C SER A 232 -7.66 0.23 13.72
N TRP A 233 -8.78 0.75 13.18
CA TRP A 233 -8.78 2.04 12.47
C TRP A 233 -8.56 3.19 13.45
N ALA A 234 -9.17 3.13 14.64
CA ALA A 234 -8.92 4.11 15.69
C ALA A 234 -7.45 4.09 16.12
N MET A 235 -6.81 2.92 16.22
CA MET A 235 -5.39 2.82 16.56
C MET A 235 -4.48 3.53 15.56
N ILE A 236 -4.73 3.38 14.24
CA ILE A 236 -3.96 4.11 13.21
C ILE A 236 -4.16 5.63 13.33
N ASP A 237 -5.38 6.07 13.63
CA ASP A 237 -5.65 7.48 13.86
C ASP A 237 -4.92 8.02 15.11
N LYS A 238 -4.87 7.24 16.20
CA LYS A 238 -4.06 7.61 17.37
C LYS A 238 -2.56 7.64 17.07
N ILE A 239 -2.04 6.68 16.29
CA ILE A 239 -0.61 6.62 15.94
C ILE A 239 -0.20 7.80 15.07
N LYS A 240 -0.92 8.08 13.97
CA LYS A 240 -0.51 9.17 13.04
C LYS A 240 -0.55 10.56 13.69
N ASN A 241 -1.35 10.73 14.74
CA ASN A 241 -1.51 11.97 15.49
C ASN A 241 -0.74 11.96 16.82
N ALA A 242 0.00 10.89 17.12
CA ALA A 242 0.69 10.75 18.39
C ALA A 242 1.84 11.74 18.52
N GLN A 243 2.08 12.16 19.75
CA GLN A 243 3.27 12.89 20.14
C GLN A 243 4.06 12.05 21.13
N THR A 244 5.38 12.15 21.10
CA THR A 244 6.24 11.50 22.07
C THR A 244 6.70 12.51 23.12
N LYS A 245 7.09 11.99 24.28
CA LYS A 245 7.68 12.82 25.34
C LYS A 245 8.90 12.17 25.95
N ASN A 246 9.71 12.98 26.62
CA ASN A 246 10.77 12.53 27.49
C ASN A 246 10.26 12.53 28.94
N GLY A 247 10.55 11.46 29.68
CA GLY A 247 10.24 11.36 31.10
C GLY A 247 9.08 10.42 31.41
N ALA A 248 8.52 10.59 32.61
CA ALA A 248 7.55 9.67 33.18
C ALA A 248 6.20 9.70 32.42
N ALA A 249 5.59 8.53 32.28
CA ALA A 249 4.20 8.43 31.86
C ALA A 249 3.28 9.12 32.89
N ALA A 250 2.12 9.60 32.48
CA ALA A 250 1.20 10.34 33.31
C ALA A 250 -0.25 9.90 33.07
N ALA A 251 -1.14 10.36 33.95
CA ALA A 251 -2.57 10.13 33.78
C ALA A 251 -3.07 10.86 32.53
N GLY A 252 -3.77 10.13 31.67
CA GLY A 252 -4.38 10.67 30.45
C GLY A 252 -3.37 10.91 29.34
N ASP A 253 -2.21 10.25 29.33
CA ASP A 253 -1.31 10.26 28.18
C ASP A 253 -1.95 9.58 26.95
N ALA A 254 -1.56 10.05 25.76
CA ALA A 254 -1.92 9.46 24.48
C ALA A 254 -0.89 8.39 24.03
N ALA A 255 -1.14 7.78 22.86
CA ALA A 255 -0.38 6.64 22.36
C ALA A 255 1.16 6.79 22.39
N GLY A 256 1.70 7.87 21.82
CA GLY A 256 3.16 8.09 21.74
C GLY A 256 3.78 8.41 23.09
N GLU A 257 3.10 9.22 23.90
CA GLU A 257 3.52 9.61 25.25
C GLU A 257 3.60 8.39 26.17
N LEU A 258 2.62 7.48 26.07
CA LEU A 258 2.60 6.21 26.81
C LEU A 258 3.69 5.24 26.32
N ALA A 259 3.97 5.20 25.02
CA ALA A 259 4.96 4.31 24.45
C ALA A 259 6.38 4.70 24.90
N THR A 260 6.72 5.99 24.86
CA THR A 260 8.05 6.51 25.26
C THR A 260 8.15 6.83 26.75
N GLY A 261 7.03 6.89 27.46
CA GLY A 261 6.96 7.16 28.88
C GLY A 261 7.66 6.10 29.74
N THR A 262 8.36 6.58 30.77
CA THR A 262 9.02 5.75 31.79
C THR A 262 8.17 5.62 33.06
N GLY A 263 8.57 4.74 33.99
CA GLY A 263 7.79 4.36 35.17
C GLY A 263 7.19 5.50 35.98
N ALA A 264 5.87 5.44 36.17
CA ALA A 264 5.12 6.38 37.00
C ALA A 264 4.01 5.68 37.80
N ALA A 265 3.64 6.27 38.94
CA ALA A 265 2.43 5.90 39.66
C ALA A 265 1.20 6.50 38.96
N GLY A 266 0.13 5.72 38.81
CA GLY A 266 -1.17 6.24 38.34
C GLY A 266 -1.29 6.51 36.83
N VAL A 267 -0.46 5.89 35.99
CA VAL A 267 -0.57 5.97 34.52
C VAL A 267 -1.96 5.54 34.05
N THR A 268 -2.61 6.33 33.20
CA THR A 268 -3.87 5.96 32.54
C THR A 268 -3.77 6.26 31.05
N ALA A 269 -4.56 5.56 30.23
CA ALA A 269 -4.65 5.88 28.81
C ALA A 269 -5.95 6.62 28.52
N LYS A 270 -5.90 7.64 27.65
CA LYS A 270 -7.10 8.42 27.28
C LYS A 270 -8.25 7.54 26.80
N THR A 271 -7.93 6.51 26.03
CA THR A 271 -8.90 5.59 25.40
C THR A 271 -8.30 4.19 25.24
N ASN A 272 -9.13 3.19 24.91
CA ASN A 272 -8.65 1.86 24.53
C ASN A 272 -7.76 1.89 23.29
N ALA A 273 -8.09 2.71 22.31
CA ALA A 273 -7.28 2.89 21.11
C ALA A 273 -5.91 3.50 21.43
N ASP A 274 -5.84 4.50 22.33
CA ASP A 274 -4.57 5.08 22.78
C ASP A 274 -3.70 4.04 23.49
N LEU A 275 -4.28 3.23 24.37
CA LEU A 275 -3.57 2.16 25.05
C LEU A 275 -3.03 1.12 24.07
N ALA A 276 -3.87 0.60 23.19
CA ALA A 276 -3.47 -0.43 22.23
C ALA A 276 -2.46 0.10 21.21
N ALA A 277 -2.60 1.35 20.75
CA ALA A 277 -1.61 2.00 19.91
C ALA A 277 -0.26 2.14 20.63
N ALA A 278 -0.26 2.54 21.90
CA ALA A 278 0.97 2.61 22.69
C ALA A 278 1.63 1.23 22.88
N VAL A 279 0.84 0.18 23.11
CA VAL A 279 1.32 -1.21 23.15
C VAL A 279 1.98 -1.60 21.84
N ALA A 280 1.34 -1.32 20.71
CA ALA A 280 1.91 -1.62 19.38
C ALA A 280 3.23 -0.87 19.15
N LEU A 281 3.24 0.45 19.38
CA LEU A 281 4.44 1.29 19.26
C LEU A 281 5.58 0.74 20.12
N LYS A 282 5.31 0.45 21.39
CA LYS A 282 6.31 -0.06 22.34
C LYS A 282 6.80 -1.47 21.99
N ALA A 283 5.91 -2.33 21.51
CA ALA A 283 6.21 -3.70 21.14
C ALA A 283 7.12 -3.79 19.91
N MET A 284 6.93 -2.92 18.92
CA MET A 284 7.66 -3.01 17.63
C MET A 284 8.91 -2.13 17.55
N THR A 285 9.02 -1.06 18.34
CA THR A 285 10.16 -0.13 18.28
C THR A 285 11.28 -0.48 19.26
N LYS A 286 12.48 0.06 19.05
CA LYS A 286 13.66 -0.22 19.87
C LYS A 286 13.46 0.21 21.34
N GLY A 287 14.09 -0.50 22.27
CA GLY A 287 14.19 -0.09 23.68
C GLY A 287 12.94 -0.30 24.55
N GLY A 288 11.75 -0.39 23.96
CA GLY A 288 10.50 -0.55 24.70
C GLY A 288 10.48 -1.85 25.51
N LYS A 289 10.07 -1.79 26.77
CA LYS A 289 9.78 -2.98 27.58
C LYS A 289 8.51 -2.79 28.39
N PHE A 290 7.75 -3.85 28.53
CA PHE A 290 6.58 -3.92 29.40
C PHE A 290 7.01 -4.08 30.87
N SER A 291 6.18 -3.60 31.80
CA SER A 291 6.42 -3.58 33.24
C SER A 291 5.64 -4.71 33.92
N VAL A 292 6.14 -5.94 33.81
CA VAL A 292 5.51 -7.14 34.39
C VAL A 292 6.57 -8.13 34.88
N ASN A 293 6.28 -8.82 35.99
CA ASN A 293 7.11 -9.92 36.50
C ASN A 293 7.23 -11.11 35.54
N ASN A 294 6.17 -11.39 34.77
CA ASN A 294 6.15 -12.50 33.81
C ASN A 294 5.86 -11.97 32.41
N ALA A 295 6.89 -11.97 31.55
CA ALA A 295 6.81 -11.55 30.16
C ALA A 295 5.73 -12.30 29.36
N ASP A 296 5.42 -13.56 29.70
CA ASP A 296 4.41 -14.34 28.96
C ASP A 296 3.02 -13.71 29.02
N SER A 297 2.71 -12.97 30.09
CA SER A 297 1.41 -12.29 30.27
C SER A 297 1.15 -11.15 29.28
N VAL A 298 2.18 -10.58 28.65
CA VAL A 298 2.04 -9.44 27.72
C VAL A 298 2.32 -9.80 26.27
N LYS A 299 2.91 -10.97 25.98
CA LYS A 299 3.23 -11.40 24.60
C LYS A 299 1.99 -11.46 23.71
N GLY A 300 0.86 -11.94 24.24
CA GLY A 300 -0.42 -11.98 23.53
C GLY A 300 -0.95 -10.58 23.21
N ALA A 301 -0.94 -9.68 24.19
CA ALA A 301 -1.35 -8.28 24.00
C ALA A 301 -0.47 -7.57 22.97
N ALA A 302 0.85 -7.76 23.05
CA ALA A 302 1.82 -7.17 22.13
C ALA A 302 1.61 -7.64 20.69
N ALA A 303 1.52 -8.96 20.46
CA ALA A 303 1.29 -9.52 19.13
C ALA A 303 -0.06 -9.07 18.54
N ASN A 304 -1.12 -9.07 19.34
CA ASN A 304 -2.45 -8.60 18.92
C ASN A 304 -2.42 -7.11 18.50
N ALA A 305 -1.87 -6.24 19.36
CA ALA A 305 -1.78 -4.82 19.07
C ALA A 305 -0.98 -4.54 17.79
N VAL A 306 0.16 -5.21 17.60
CA VAL A 306 0.98 -5.07 16.39
C VAL A 306 0.22 -5.54 15.15
N ASN A 307 -0.43 -6.70 15.18
CA ASN A 307 -1.22 -7.18 14.05
C ASN A 307 -2.37 -6.23 13.69
N LYS A 308 -3.07 -5.65 14.68
CA LYS A 308 -4.13 -4.67 14.43
C LYS A 308 -3.62 -3.46 13.64
N VAL A 309 -2.42 -2.95 13.95
CA VAL A 309 -1.78 -1.86 13.21
C VAL A 309 -1.40 -2.31 11.80
N LEU A 310 -0.67 -3.44 11.68
CA LEU A 310 -0.14 -3.92 10.40
C LEU A 310 -1.25 -4.21 9.39
N VAL A 311 -2.36 -4.83 9.83
CA VAL A 311 -3.51 -5.12 8.97
C VAL A 311 -4.09 -3.85 8.33
N ILE A 312 -4.19 -2.75 9.07
CA ILE A 312 -4.74 -1.52 8.49
C ILE A 312 -3.74 -0.86 7.54
N LEU A 313 -2.44 -0.87 7.86
CA LEU A 313 -1.41 -0.39 6.94
C LEU A 313 -1.41 -1.18 5.63
N ASP A 314 -1.49 -2.51 5.72
CA ASP A 314 -1.59 -3.42 4.58
C ASP A 314 -2.81 -3.14 3.72
N VAL A 315 -3.98 -2.92 4.34
CA VAL A 315 -5.21 -2.53 3.65
C VAL A 315 -5.06 -1.18 2.94
N LEU A 316 -4.45 -0.19 3.60
CA LEU A 316 -4.23 1.13 3.00
C LEU A 316 -3.30 1.03 1.79
N ILE A 317 -2.14 0.39 1.94
CA ILE A 317 -1.17 0.19 0.87
C ILE A 317 -1.79 -0.58 -0.30
N GLY A 318 -2.45 -1.70 -0.02
CA GLY A 318 -3.10 -2.52 -1.05
C GLY A 318 -4.17 -1.76 -1.83
N LYS A 319 -5.01 -0.97 -1.16
CA LYS A 319 -6.03 -0.15 -1.82
C LYS A 319 -5.41 1.00 -2.63
N THR A 320 -4.36 1.63 -2.12
CA THR A 320 -3.63 2.69 -2.84
C THR A 320 -3.02 2.15 -4.12
N VAL A 321 -2.41 0.96 -4.08
CA VAL A 321 -1.89 0.29 -5.28
C VAL A 321 -3.01 0.00 -6.26
N ALA A 322 -4.10 -0.63 -5.80
CA ALA A 322 -5.22 -0.99 -6.66
C ALA A 322 -5.82 0.23 -7.40
N ILE A 323 -6.09 1.34 -6.69
CA ILE A 323 -6.64 2.55 -7.32
C ILE A 323 -5.69 3.14 -8.36
N ASN A 324 -4.38 3.18 -8.08
CA ASN A 324 -3.43 3.76 -9.04
C ASN A 324 -3.27 2.86 -10.28
N LEU A 325 -3.28 1.54 -10.13
CA LEU A 325 -3.29 0.61 -11.28
C LEU A 325 -4.60 0.71 -12.08
N ASP A 326 -5.75 0.88 -11.42
CA ASP A 326 -7.03 1.09 -12.09
C ASP A 326 -7.04 2.40 -12.91
N LYS A 327 -6.48 3.49 -12.38
CA LYS A 327 -6.34 4.76 -13.13
C LYS A 327 -5.55 4.56 -14.43
N ILE A 328 -4.41 3.87 -14.37
CA ILE A 328 -3.61 3.56 -15.57
C ILE A 328 -4.39 2.69 -16.54
N ARG A 329 -5.11 1.68 -16.03
CA ARG A 329 -5.93 0.83 -16.88
C ARG A 329 -7.00 1.63 -17.63
N GLU A 330 -7.68 2.57 -16.97
CA GLU A 330 -8.67 3.42 -17.61
C GLU A 330 -8.06 4.35 -18.66
N THR A 331 -6.87 4.90 -18.43
CA THR A 331 -6.18 5.71 -19.45
C THR A 331 -5.72 4.86 -20.65
N VAL A 332 -5.25 3.63 -20.42
CA VAL A 332 -4.89 2.69 -21.49
C VAL A 332 -6.09 2.34 -22.38
N LYS A 333 -7.29 2.17 -21.80
CA LYS A 333 -8.52 1.91 -22.59
C LYS A 333 -8.86 3.06 -23.53
N ALA A 334 -8.37 4.27 -23.26
CA ALA A 334 -8.61 5.43 -24.11
C ALA A 334 -7.72 5.45 -25.36
N LEU A 335 -6.72 4.57 -25.48
CA LEU A 335 -5.91 4.40 -26.68
C LEU A 335 -6.80 4.01 -27.86
N LYS A 336 -6.84 4.85 -28.89
CA LYS A 336 -7.61 4.62 -30.11
C LYS A 336 -6.69 4.62 -31.31
N TYR A 337 -6.95 3.68 -32.21
CA TYR A 337 -6.34 3.71 -33.53
C TYR A 337 -6.65 5.03 -34.24
N SER A 338 -5.62 5.65 -34.78
CA SER A 338 -5.66 6.85 -35.59
C SER A 338 -4.85 6.61 -36.86
N GLU A 339 -5.48 6.78 -38.02
CA GLU A 339 -4.75 6.80 -39.29
C GLU A 339 -3.94 8.10 -39.34
N THR A 340 -2.63 8.01 -39.11
CA THR A 340 -1.74 9.10 -39.55
C THR A 340 -1.74 9.08 -41.06
N SER A 341 -2.58 9.92 -41.67
CA SER A 341 -2.52 10.21 -43.10
C SER A 341 -1.10 10.66 -43.41
N GLY A 342 -0.36 9.83 -44.16
CA GLY A 342 0.98 10.15 -44.59
C GLY A 342 0.92 11.47 -45.37
N ILE A 343 1.45 12.54 -44.78
CA ILE A 343 1.80 13.71 -45.57
C ILE A 343 3.04 13.26 -46.34
N GLU A 344 2.82 12.68 -47.52
CA GLU A 344 3.82 12.70 -48.56
C GLU A 344 4.10 14.18 -48.84
N ALA A 345 5.20 14.68 -48.28
CA ALA A 345 5.76 15.96 -48.68
C ALA A 345 6.09 15.84 -50.17
N GLY A 346 5.17 16.28 -51.02
CA GLY A 346 5.32 16.29 -52.46
C GLY A 346 6.65 16.96 -52.81
N GLN A 347 7.53 16.19 -53.46
CA GLN A 347 8.71 16.70 -54.10
C GLN A 347 8.27 17.80 -55.08
N SER A 348 8.50 19.06 -54.72
CA SER A 348 8.34 20.18 -55.66
C SER A 348 9.39 20.00 -56.75
N GLY A 349 8.90 19.67 -57.95
CA GLY A 349 9.70 19.45 -59.14
C GLY A 349 10.64 20.62 -59.44
N THR A 350 11.86 20.25 -59.81
CA THR A 350 12.86 21.09 -60.46
C THR A 350 12.26 21.78 -61.70
N VAL A 351 12.18 23.11 -61.67
CA VAL A 351 11.98 23.90 -62.90
C VAL A 351 13.35 24.15 -63.50
N GLN A 352 13.60 23.49 -64.64
CA GLN A 352 14.67 23.80 -65.58
C GLN A 352 14.56 25.26 -66.03
N SER A 353 15.61 26.05 -65.79
CA SER A 353 15.79 27.35 -66.43
C SER A 353 16.39 27.12 -67.82
N VAL A 354 15.57 27.26 -68.86
CA VAL A 354 16.04 27.32 -70.25
C VAL A 354 16.32 28.78 -70.58
N VAL A 355 17.60 29.06 -70.78
CA VAL A 355 18.12 30.27 -71.41
C VAL A 355 17.75 30.24 -72.89
N THR A 356 17.10 31.30 -73.40
CA THR A 356 17.32 31.72 -74.79
C THR A 356 17.04 33.21 -75.02
N LYS A 357 18.12 33.89 -75.44
CA LYS A 357 18.28 35.10 -76.25
C LYS A 357 17.60 36.40 -75.84
#